data_AF-A0A7S2M250-F1
#
_entry.id   AF-A0A7S2M250-F1
#
_cell.length_a   1.000
_cell.length_b   1.000
_cell.length_c   1.000
_cell.angle_alpha   90.00
_cell.angle_beta   90.00
_cell.angle_gamma   90.00
#
_symmetry.space_group_name_H-M   'P 1'
#
loop_
_entity.id
_entity.type
_entity.pdbx_description
1 polymer ?
#
loop_
_entity_poly.entity_id
_entity_poly.type
_entity_poly.pdbx_seq_one_letter_code
_entity_poly.pdbx_strand_id
1 'polypeptide(L)'
;SLFAYRSQRGALRALARVLCAAVVVDQVMPMPQECSPWLRVVTPVLNLLTGAFKHRFYPDDKLDAFFRRDRHYMLAVTPHGFFPWGVAMIIIDLLRQGYLPNFLGASVLGALPIAGRLLRLFGYRPATPGEVARCLQKPYPRNVTIIVPGGIKEMFCIRRDVELSAANTRRGFVRLPPG
;
A
#
# COMPACT_ATOMS: atom_id res chain seq x y z
N SER A 1 16.69 -39.46 -16.40
CA SER A 1 16.15 -40.04 -17.65
C SER A 1 15.65 -38.91 -18.56
N LEU A 2 15.82 -39.02 -19.89
CA LEU A 2 15.33 -38.05 -20.90
C LEU A 2 13.82 -37.77 -20.80
N PHE A 3 13.06 -38.72 -20.25
CA PHE A 3 11.62 -38.63 -20.04
C PHE A 3 11.24 -37.63 -18.92
N ALA A 4 11.96 -37.65 -17.79
CA ALA A 4 11.76 -36.70 -16.70
C ALA A 4 12.07 -35.25 -17.13
N TYR A 5 13.10 -35.10 -17.97
CA TYR A 5 13.51 -33.80 -18.52
C TYR A 5 12.49 -33.22 -19.52
N ARG A 6 11.91 -34.06 -20.40
CA ARG A 6 10.84 -33.65 -21.32
C ARG A 6 9.54 -33.29 -20.58
N SER A 7 9.19 -34.06 -19.54
CA SER A 7 8.03 -33.78 -18.68
C SER A 7 8.18 -32.44 -17.94
N GLN A 8 9.34 -32.18 -17.33
CA GLN A 8 9.64 -30.90 -16.66
C GLN A 8 9.57 -29.70 -17.62
N ARG A 9 10.08 -29.84 -18.86
CA ARG A 9 9.95 -28.78 -19.89
C ARG A 9 8.50 -28.51 -20.28
N GLY A 10 7.66 -29.56 -20.35
CA GLY A 10 6.22 -29.41 -20.60
C GLY A 10 5.52 -28.63 -19.50
N ALA A 11 5.78 -29.01 -18.24
CA ALA A 11 5.23 -28.32 -17.07
C ALA A 11 5.68 -26.85 -16.99
N LEU A 12 6.97 -26.57 -17.23
CA LEU A 12 7.50 -25.20 -17.25
C LEU A 12 6.85 -24.33 -18.33
N ARG A 13 6.62 -24.88 -19.53
CA ARG A 13 5.93 -24.17 -20.62
C ARG A 13 4.47 -23.90 -20.28
N ALA A 14 3.79 -24.86 -19.66
CA ALA A 14 2.42 -24.67 -19.21
C ALA A 14 2.34 -23.58 -18.13
N LEU A 15 3.23 -23.62 -17.14
CA LEU A 15 3.34 -22.60 -16.09
C LEU A 15 3.62 -21.21 -16.70
N ALA A 16 4.58 -21.11 -17.62
CA ALA A 16 4.88 -19.84 -18.30
C ALA A 16 3.66 -19.28 -19.04
N ARG A 17 2.90 -20.12 -19.75
CA ARG A 17 1.65 -19.70 -20.42
C ARG A 17 0.61 -19.20 -19.44
N VAL A 18 0.43 -19.89 -18.30
CA VAL A 18 -0.50 -19.46 -17.25
C VAL A 18 -0.08 -18.10 -16.67
N LEU A 19 1.21 -17.92 -16.37
CA LEU A 19 1.72 -16.65 -15.84
C LEU A 19 1.57 -15.51 -16.87
N CYS A 20 1.90 -15.75 -18.15
CA CYS A 20 1.70 -14.76 -19.21
C CYS A 20 0.21 -14.41 -19.38
N ALA A 21 -0.67 -15.41 -19.38
CA ALA A 21 -2.11 -15.19 -19.46
C ALA A 21 -2.61 -14.37 -18.26
N ALA A 22 -2.14 -14.65 -17.05
CA ALA A 22 -2.47 -13.89 -15.85
C ALA A 22 -2.04 -12.42 -15.95
N VAL A 23 -0.84 -12.15 -16.49
CA VAL A 23 -0.36 -10.79 -16.76
C VAL A 23 -1.23 -10.09 -17.81
N VAL A 24 -1.58 -10.76 -18.91
CA VAL A 24 -2.45 -10.18 -19.95
C VAL A 24 -3.82 -9.84 -19.38
N VAL A 25 -4.44 -10.76 -18.63
CA VAL A 25 -5.73 -10.53 -17.96
C VAL A 25 -5.62 -9.35 -16.99
N ASP A 26 -4.54 -9.28 -16.21
CA ASP A 26 -4.27 -8.14 -15.32
C ASP A 26 -4.18 -6.81 -16.07
N GLN A 27 -3.59 -6.76 -17.27
CA GLN A 27 -3.49 -5.52 -18.05
C GLN A 27 -4.82 -5.09 -18.71
N VAL A 28 -5.69 -6.05 -19.05
CA VAL A 28 -6.98 -5.78 -19.71
C VAL A 28 -8.07 -5.46 -18.71
N MET A 29 -8.02 -6.01 -17.49
CA MET A 29 -9.05 -5.76 -16.48
C MET A 29 -9.05 -4.30 -16.01
N PRO A 30 -10.22 -3.69 -15.76
CA PRO A 30 -10.30 -2.33 -15.25
C PRO A 30 -9.58 -2.24 -13.90
N MET A 31 -8.70 -1.26 -13.78
CA MET A 31 -7.86 -1.08 -12.60
C MET A 31 -8.68 -0.46 -11.46
N PRO A 32 -8.64 -1.01 -10.22
CA PRO A 32 -9.30 -0.40 -9.08
C PRO A 32 -8.83 1.03 -8.90
N GLN A 33 -9.79 1.91 -8.67
CA GLN A 33 -9.54 3.32 -8.41
C GLN A 33 -9.52 3.60 -6.90
N GLU A 34 -10.19 2.81 -6.09
CA GLU A 34 -10.32 3.08 -4.67
C GLU A 34 -10.12 1.81 -3.87
N CYS A 35 -9.86 1.98 -2.57
CA CYS A 35 -9.85 0.86 -1.65
C CYS A 35 -11.18 0.11 -1.76
N SER A 36 -11.08 -1.18 -2.06
CA SER A 36 -12.24 -2.02 -2.32
C SER A 36 -12.99 -2.30 -1.03
N PRO A 37 -14.32 -2.09 -0.97
CA PRO A 37 -15.12 -2.44 0.20
C PRO A 37 -15.03 -3.93 0.57
N TRP A 38 -14.77 -4.80 -0.41
CA TRP A 38 -14.57 -6.24 -0.21
C TRP A 38 -13.41 -6.55 0.75
N LEU A 39 -12.41 -5.66 0.83
CA LEU A 39 -11.29 -5.85 1.75
C LEU A 39 -11.73 -5.97 3.22
N ARG A 40 -12.85 -5.36 3.61
CA ARG A 40 -13.41 -5.50 4.95
C ARG A 40 -13.86 -6.93 5.24
N VAL A 41 -14.44 -7.59 4.23
CA VAL A 41 -14.93 -8.97 4.36
C VAL A 41 -13.77 -9.94 4.52
N VAL A 42 -12.67 -9.71 3.79
CA VAL A 42 -11.46 -10.56 3.89
C VAL A 42 -10.51 -10.13 5.01
N THR A 43 -10.82 -9.06 5.76
CA THR A 43 -9.98 -8.56 6.85
C THR A 43 -9.65 -9.64 7.90
N PRO A 44 -10.55 -10.55 8.32
CA PRO A 44 -10.19 -11.64 9.23
C PRO A 44 -9.10 -12.56 8.69
N VAL A 45 -9.10 -12.81 7.38
CA VAL A 45 -8.05 -13.62 6.71
C VAL A 45 -6.73 -12.84 6.66
N LEU A 46 -6.79 -11.54 6.33
CA LEU A 46 -5.61 -10.68 6.33
C LEU A 46 -4.99 -10.55 7.73
N ASN A 47 -5.82 -10.51 8.78
CA ASN A 47 -5.38 -10.54 10.18
C ASN A 47 -4.65 -11.83 10.52
N LEU A 48 -5.14 -12.98 10.05
CA LEU A 48 -4.47 -14.27 10.26
C LEU A 48 -3.07 -14.26 9.63
N LEU A 49 -2.96 -13.74 8.40
CA LEU A 49 -1.69 -13.66 7.67
C LEU A 49 -0.69 -12.70 8.32
N THR A 50 -1.19 -11.62 8.94
CA THR A 50 -0.35 -10.60 9.58
C THR A 50 -0.14 -10.81 11.07
N GLY A 51 -0.91 -11.68 11.71
CA GLY A 51 -0.84 -11.97 13.15
C GLY A 51 0.47 -12.59 13.62
N ALA A 52 1.32 -13.05 12.70
CA ALA A 52 2.71 -13.44 13.00
C ALA A 52 3.58 -12.23 13.40
N PHE A 53 3.21 -11.02 12.96
CA PHE A 53 3.89 -9.79 13.28
C PHE A 53 3.13 -9.08 14.40
N LYS A 54 3.70 -9.06 15.61
CA LYS A 54 3.14 -8.29 16.72
C LYS A 54 3.50 -6.81 16.52
N HIS A 55 2.52 -5.97 16.25
CA HIS A 55 2.66 -4.51 16.26
C HIS A 55 1.81 -3.88 17.35
N ARG A 56 2.16 -2.65 17.70
CA ARG A 56 1.47 -1.86 18.69
C ARG A 56 1.54 -0.39 18.27
N PHE A 57 0.39 0.29 18.28
CA PHE A 57 0.34 1.72 17.97
C PHE A 57 0.48 2.51 19.25
N TYR A 58 1.48 3.38 19.34
CA TYR A 58 1.66 4.24 20.49
C TYR A 58 1.18 5.67 20.19
N PRO A 59 0.44 6.33 21.10
CA PRO A 59 -0.07 5.81 22.37
C PRO A 59 -1.23 4.81 22.19
N ASP A 60 -1.24 3.79 23.04
CA ASP A 60 -1.97 2.51 22.91
C ASP A 60 -3.48 2.59 22.98
N ASP A 61 -3.97 3.65 23.59
CA ASP A 61 -5.32 3.72 24.13
C ASP A 61 -6.27 4.47 23.20
N LYS A 62 -5.83 4.89 22.00
CA LYS A 62 -6.59 5.88 21.23
C LYS A 62 -6.71 5.69 19.73
N LEU A 63 -6.15 4.69 19.05
CA LEU A 63 -6.32 4.68 17.57
C LEU A 63 -7.80 4.62 17.14
N ASP A 64 -8.60 3.79 17.83
CA ASP A 64 -10.05 3.68 17.62
C ASP A 64 -10.80 4.99 17.99
N ALA A 65 -10.24 5.80 18.89
CA ALA A 65 -10.79 7.08 19.34
C ALA A 65 -10.19 8.30 18.58
N PHE A 66 -9.09 8.10 17.85
CA PHE A 66 -8.30 9.16 17.24
C PHE A 66 -8.94 9.60 15.93
N PHE A 67 -9.40 8.63 15.14
CA PHE A 67 -10.07 8.90 13.89
C PHE A 67 -11.54 9.21 14.13
N ARG A 68 -11.93 10.44 13.83
CA ARG A 68 -13.32 10.85 13.75
C ARG A 68 -13.81 10.71 12.31
N ARG A 69 -15.09 10.42 12.13
CA ARG A 69 -15.68 10.24 10.78
C ARG A 69 -15.93 11.57 10.05
N ASP A 70 -15.97 12.68 10.78
CA ASP A 70 -16.24 14.03 10.28
C ASP A 70 -14.96 14.84 9.95
N ARG A 71 -13.77 14.22 10.02
CA ARG A 71 -12.48 14.89 9.77
C ARG A 71 -11.64 14.15 8.74
N HIS A 72 -10.80 14.89 8.02
CA HIS A 72 -9.84 14.32 7.07
C HIS A 72 -8.47 14.16 7.74
N TYR A 73 -7.81 13.03 7.50
CA TYR A 73 -6.53 12.68 8.12
C TYR A 73 -5.47 12.36 7.07
N MET A 74 -4.26 12.86 7.30
CA MET A 74 -3.05 12.48 6.56
C MET A 74 -2.06 11.83 7.51
N LEU A 75 -1.79 10.55 7.30
CA LEU A 75 -0.85 9.76 8.09
C LEU A 75 0.48 9.69 7.35
N ALA A 76 1.50 10.34 7.88
CA ALA A 76 2.86 10.26 7.36
C ALA A 76 3.62 9.13 8.07
N VAL A 77 3.92 8.04 7.37
CA VAL A 77 4.48 6.80 7.94
C VAL A 77 5.95 6.65 7.56
N THR A 78 6.82 6.64 8.57
CA THR A 78 8.27 6.48 8.45
C THR A 78 8.72 5.45 9.51
N PRO A 79 9.76 4.64 9.27
CA PRO A 79 10.66 4.68 8.12
C PRO A 79 10.24 3.76 6.96
N HIS A 80 10.94 3.84 5.82
CA HIS A 80 10.48 3.30 4.53
C HIS A 80 10.83 1.84 4.34
N GLY A 81 11.91 1.39 4.97
CA GLY A 81 12.28 -0.01 5.10
C GLY A 81 11.22 -0.83 5.83
N PHE A 82 10.29 -0.18 6.51
CA PHE A 82 9.10 -0.80 7.09
C PHE A 82 7.99 -1.08 6.05
N PHE A 83 8.13 -0.62 4.80
CA PHE A 83 7.26 -1.00 3.68
C PHE A 83 7.71 -2.35 3.09
N PRO A 84 6.80 -3.32 2.85
CA PRO A 84 5.34 -3.19 2.82
C PRO A 84 4.63 -3.49 4.14
N TRP A 85 5.31 -4.13 5.10
CA TRP A 85 4.67 -4.75 6.27
C TRP A 85 3.98 -3.74 7.18
N GLY A 86 4.66 -2.65 7.55
CA GLY A 86 4.11 -1.63 8.43
C GLY A 86 2.86 -0.94 7.91
N VAL A 87 2.90 -0.54 6.64
CA VAL A 87 1.75 0.10 5.99
C VAL A 87 0.59 -0.88 5.86
N ALA A 88 0.86 -2.16 5.58
CA ALA A 88 -0.17 -3.18 5.54
C ALA A 88 -0.89 -3.32 6.90
N MET A 89 -0.14 -3.29 8.00
CA MET A 89 -0.73 -3.37 9.35
C MET A 89 -1.61 -2.17 9.69
N ILE A 90 -1.17 -0.95 9.33
CA ILE A 90 -2.00 0.27 9.47
C ILE A 90 -3.28 0.15 8.64
N ILE A 91 -3.18 -0.30 7.39
CA ILE A 91 -4.34 -0.47 6.51
C ILE A 91 -5.32 -1.48 7.11
N ILE A 92 -4.83 -2.61 7.62
CA ILE A 92 -5.67 -3.65 8.21
C ILE A 92 -6.42 -3.13 9.44
N ASP A 93 -5.75 -2.42 10.35
CA ASP A 93 -6.44 -1.86 11.52
C ASP A 93 -7.45 -0.77 11.15
N LEU A 94 -7.15 0.06 10.14
CA LEU A 94 -8.13 1.00 9.57
C LEU A 94 -9.33 0.28 8.97
N LEU A 95 -9.13 -0.83 8.25
CA LEU A 95 -10.22 -1.65 7.71
C LEU A 95 -11.12 -2.21 8.82
N ARG A 96 -10.53 -2.67 9.94
CA ARG A 96 -11.27 -3.16 11.13
C ARG A 96 -12.13 -2.08 11.78
N GLN A 97 -11.63 -0.85 11.81
CA GLN A 97 -12.37 0.31 12.34
C GLN A 97 -13.43 0.85 11.36
N GLY A 98 -13.54 0.27 10.16
CA GLY A 98 -14.52 0.69 9.16
C GLY A 98 -14.05 1.87 8.30
N TYR A 99 -12.75 2.09 8.17
CA TYR A 99 -12.17 2.98 7.17
C TYR A 99 -11.84 2.22 5.88
N LEU A 100 -11.63 2.95 4.78
CA LEU A 100 -11.16 2.49 3.48
C LEU A 100 -10.03 3.45 3.05
N PRO A 101 -8.80 3.25 3.55
CA PRO A 101 -7.76 4.26 3.41
C PRO A 101 -7.33 4.46 1.96
N ASN A 102 -6.81 5.65 1.66
CA ASN A 102 -6.01 5.89 0.47
C ASN A 102 -4.53 5.73 0.83
N PHE A 103 -3.73 5.19 -0.09
CA PHE A 103 -2.30 5.00 0.13
C PHE A 103 -1.49 5.70 -0.97
N LEU A 104 -0.74 6.74 -0.62
CA LEU A 104 0.06 7.53 -1.55
C LEU A 104 1.48 7.00 -1.60
N GLY A 105 1.94 6.63 -2.80
CA GLY A 105 3.28 6.09 -3.01
C GLY A 105 3.92 6.49 -4.34
N ALA A 106 5.11 5.96 -4.61
CA ALA A 106 5.84 6.22 -5.84
C ALA A 106 5.09 5.67 -7.06
N SER A 107 4.93 6.47 -8.12
CA SER A 107 4.16 6.14 -9.32
C SER A 107 4.52 4.78 -9.93
N VAL A 108 5.80 4.39 -9.86
CA VAL A 108 6.30 3.10 -10.35
C VAL A 108 5.62 1.89 -9.71
N LEU A 109 5.19 1.97 -8.44
CA LEU A 109 4.48 0.88 -7.76
C LEU A 109 3.17 0.55 -8.47
N GLY A 110 2.51 1.57 -8.99
CA GLY A 110 1.26 1.44 -9.75
C GLY A 110 1.43 0.92 -11.18
N ALA A 111 2.66 0.81 -11.67
CA ALA A 111 3.01 0.27 -12.99
C ALA A 111 3.47 -1.19 -12.94
N LEU A 112 3.68 -1.75 -11.75
CA LEU A 112 4.06 -3.16 -11.60
C LEU A 112 2.88 -4.07 -11.98
N PRO A 113 3.08 -5.06 -12.88
CA PRO A 113 2.04 -6.03 -13.22
C PRO A 113 1.60 -6.80 -11.97
N ILE A 114 0.29 -7.03 -11.82
CA ILE A 114 -0.34 -7.73 -10.69
C ILE A 114 -0.18 -6.98 -9.35
N ALA A 115 1.05 -6.67 -8.93
CA ALA A 115 1.35 -5.95 -7.69
C ALA A 115 0.70 -4.56 -7.67
N GLY A 116 0.75 -3.80 -8.76
CA GLY A 116 0.10 -2.49 -8.85
C GLY A 116 -1.43 -2.59 -8.69
N ARG A 117 -2.05 -3.64 -9.23
CA ARG A 117 -3.48 -3.91 -9.04
C ARG A 117 -3.80 -4.26 -7.59
N LEU A 118 -3.01 -5.14 -6.97
CA LEU A 118 -3.15 -5.49 -5.56
C LEU A 118 -3.04 -4.24 -4.67
N LEU A 119 -2.02 -3.42 -4.87
CA LEU A 119 -1.85 -2.16 -4.15
C LEU A 119 -3.07 -1.22 -4.33
N ARG A 120 -3.63 -1.14 -5.53
CA ARG A 120 -4.83 -0.34 -5.80
C ARG A 120 -6.09 -0.88 -5.15
N LEU A 121 -6.21 -2.20 -4.99
CA LEU A 121 -7.29 -2.78 -4.17
C LEU A 121 -7.23 -2.25 -2.74
N PHE A 122 -6.03 -2.01 -2.21
CA PHE A 122 -5.78 -1.38 -0.90
C PHE A 122 -5.79 0.16 -0.94
N GLY A 123 -6.24 0.77 -2.04
CA GLY A 123 -6.40 2.23 -2.14
C GLY A 123 -5.15 2.98 -2.60
N TYR A 124 -4.17 2.31 -3.20
CA TYR A 124 -2.97 2.97 -3.74
C TYR A 124 -3.30 4.05 -4.78
N ARG A 125 -2.64 5.20 -4.66
CA ARG A 125 -2.59 6.32 -5.61
C ARG A 125 -1.16 6.85 -5.76
N PRO A 126 -0.76 7.34 -6.94
CA PRO A 126 0.55 7.97 -7.09
C PRO A 126 0.58 9.26 -6.27
N ALA A 127 1.69 9.54 -5.59
CA ALA A 127 1.88 10.73 -4.77
C ALA A 127 2.11 12.01 -5.61
N THR A 128 1.20 12.32 -6.53
CA THR A 128 1.19 13.58 -7.28
C THR A 128 0.35 14.63 -6.55
N PRO A 129 0.60 15.94 -6.73
CA PRO A 129 -0.17 16.98 -6.04
C PRO A 129 -1.69 16.88 -6.23
N GLY A 130 -2.14 16.56 -7.45
CA GLY A 130 -3.57 16.40 -7.75
C GLY A 130 -4.20 15.20 -7.05
N GLU A 131 -3.52 14.06 -7.03
CA GLU A 131 -4.03 12.86 -6.35
C GLU A 131 -3.97 12.99 -4.82
N VAL A 132 -2.95 13.68 -4.28
CA VAL A 132 -2.88 14.04 -2.86
C VAL A 132 -4.08 14.88 -2.47
N ALA A 133 -4.35 15.98 -3.18
CA ALA A 133 -5.49 16.84 -2.91
C ALA A 133 -6.82 16.07 -3.02
N ARG A 134 -6.96 15.25 -4.08
CA ARG A 134 -8.14 14.40 -4.28
C ARG A 134 -8.36 13.41 -3.14
N CYS A 135 -7.31 12.78 -2.62
CA CYS A 135 -7.42 11.83 -1.51
C CYS A 135 -7.78 12.53 -0.20
N LEU A 136 -7.23 13.72 0.05
CA LEU A 136 -7.51 14.50 1.26
C LEU A 136 -8.94 15.05 1.32
N GLN A 137 -9.61 15.21 0.17
CA GLN A 137 -10.99 15.69 0.10
C GLN A 137 -12.05 14.58 0.24
N LYS A 138 -11.65 13.31 0.31
CA LYS A 138 -12.62 12.20 0.35
C LYS A 138 -13.32 12.13 1.71
N PRO A 139 -14.66 11.98 1.76
CA PRO A 139 -15.39 11.80 3.02
C PRO A 139 -15.22 10.38 3.57
N TYR A 140 -15.68 10.16 4.80
CA TYR A 140 -15.77 8.81 5.38
C TYR A 140 -16.57 7.87 4.45
N PRO A 141 -16.12 6.62 4.23
CA PRO A 141 -15.04 5.92 4.94
C PRO A 141 -13.61 6.15 4.39
N ARG A 142 -13.43 7.02 3.40
CA ARG A 142 -12.15 7.22 2.69
C ARG A 142 -11.42 8.50 3.12
N ASN A 143 -11.75 9.02 4.30
CA ASN A 143 -11.21 10.25 4.87
C ASN A 143 -9.83 10.09 5.55
N VAL A 144 -9.22 8.92 5.43
CA VAL A 144 -7.86 8.65 5.92
C VAL A 144 -6.94 8.40 4.72
N THR A 145 -5.88 9.19 4.63
CA THR A 145 -4.87 9.08 3.57
C THR A 145 -3.51 8.81 4.20
N ILE A 146 -2.88 7.70 3.82
CA ILE A 146 -1.55 7.31 4.24
C ILE A 146 -0.56 7.79 3.19
N ILE A 147 0.55 8.38 3.61
CA ILE A 147 1.70 8.68 2.77
C ILE A 147 2.95 8.12 3.43
N VAL A 148 3.87 7.60 2.62
CA VAL A 148 5.18 7.13 3.10
C VAL A 148 6.20 8.19 2.67
N PRO A 149 6.52 9.18 3.53
CA PRO A 149 7.29 10.36 3.17
C PRO A 149 8.76 10.08 2.90
N GLY A 150 9.11 10.03 1.62
CA GLY A 150 10.46 9.76 1.18
C GLY A 150 10.43 8.94 -0.10
N GLY A 151 11.21 9.35 -1.08
CA GLY A 151 11.19 8.71 -2.40
C GLY A 151 12.07 7.47 -2.43
N ILE A 152 12.08 6.79 -3.58
CA ILE A 152 13.08 5.76 -3.93
C ILE A 152 14.51 6.25 -3.66
N LYS A 153 14.78 7.55 -3.82
CA LYS A 153 16.06 8.18 -3.50
C LYS A 153 16.53 7.94 -2.05
N GLU A 154 15.62 7.85 -1.08
CA GLU A 154 15.96 7.63 0.32
C GLU A 154 16.33 6.18 0.62
N MET A 155 15.81 5.23 -0.18
CA MET A 155 16.27 3.84 -0.14
C MET A 155 17.76 3.70 -0.52
N PHE A 156 18.32 4.67 -1.25
CA PHE A 156 19.75 4.70 -1.57
C PHE A 156 20.59 5.46 -0.54
N CYS A 157 19.97 6.11 0.45
CA CYS A 157 20.65 6.78 1.56
C CYS A 157 20.80 5.88 2.80
N ILE A 158 20.51 4.57 2.68
CA ILE A 158 20.60 3.60 3.76
C ILE A 158 22.07 3.43 4.16
N ARG A 159 22.40 3.74 5.41
CA ARG A 159 23.64 3.29 6.03
C ARG A 159 23.39 1.93 6.68
N ARG A 160 24.42 1.07 6.73
CA ARG A 160 24.30 -0.29 7.29
C ARG A 160 23.86 -0.30 8.76
N ASP A 161 24.08 0.79 9.48
CA ASP A 161 23.86 0.90 10.91
C ASP A 161 22.61 1.72 11.29
N VAL A 162 22.07 2.53 10.37
CA VAL A 162 20.94 3.41 10.65
C VAL A 162 20.08 3.63 9.40
N GLU A 163 18.76 3.56 9.58
CA GLU A 163 17.82 4.06 8.58
C GLU A 163 17.64 5.57 8.78
N LEU A 164 18.02 6.35 7.76
CA LEU A 164 17.94 7.81 7.80
C LEU A 164 16.65 8.28 7.14
N SER A 165 15.73 8.81 7.93
CA SER A 165 14.61 9.58 7.40
C SER A 165 15.13 10.92 6.87
N ALA A 166 15.08 11.13 5.55
CA ALA A 166 15.55 12.39 4.96
C ALA A 166 14.48 13.48 4.97
N ALA A 167 13.43 13.32 5.80
CA ALA A 167 12.30 14.25 5.89
C ALA A 167 12.74 15.69 6.17
N ASN A 168 13.78 15.88 6.98
CA ASN A 168 14.35 17.20 7.31
C ASN A 168 15.17 17.83 6.15
N THR A 169 15.66 17.03 5.20
CA THR A 169 16.46 17.52 4.07
C THR A 169 15.61 18.03 2.90
N ARG A 170 14.28 17.82 2.95
CA ARG A 170 13.35 18.24 1.90
C ARG A 170 12.42 19.35 2.38
N ARG A 171 12.33 20.42 1.59
CA ARG A 171 11.24 21.41 1.71
C ARG A 171 10.09 21.00 0.78
N GLY A 172 8.85 21.11 1.26
CA GLY A 172 7.65 21.01 0.41
C GLY A 172 7.06 19.61 0.20
N PHE A 173 7.38 18.61 1.04
CA PHE A 173 6.78 17.28 0.93
C PHE A 173 5.25 17.30 1.11
N VAL A 174 4.74 18.22 1.94
CA VAL A 174 3.32 18.56 2.02
C VAL A 174 3.22 20.08 2.07
N ARG A 175 2.85 20.72 0.96
CA ARG A 175 2.32 22.08 0.99
C ARG A 175 0.82 21.94 1.04
N LEU A 176 0.23 22.09 2.23
CA LEU A 176 -1.21 22.14 2.35
C LEU A 176 -1.72 23.35 1.56
N PRO A 177 -2.78 23.22 0.75
CA PRO A 177 -3.37 24.36 0.09
C PRO A 177 -3.82 25.38 1.17
N PRO A 178 -3.74 26.69 0.89
CA PRO A 178 -4.32 27.69 1.79
C PRO A 178 -5.81 27.37 1.98
N GLY A 179 -6.24 27.33 3.24
CA GLY A 179 -7.62 27.07 3.64
C GLY A 179 -8.55 28.22 3.36
#